data_AF-A0A2T8IJX6-F1
#
_entry.id   AF-A0A2T8IJX6-F1
#
_cell.length_a   1.000
_cell.length_b   1.000
_cell.length_c   1.000
_cell.angle_alpha   90.00
_cell.angle_beta   90.00
_cell.angle_gamma   90.00
#
_symmetry.space_group_name_H-M   'P 1'
#
loop_
_entity.id
_entity.type
_entity.pdbx_description
1 polymer ?
#
loop_
_entity_poly.entity_id
_entity_poly.type
_entity_poly.pdbx_seq_one_letter_code
_entity_poly.pdbx_strand_id
1 'polypeptide(L)'
;MAEEVKHLETRAAERPVWLMKCPTVVSRAWQEAAAAAATTSNPEAGGPNPNPVVAKVVLSLDPLRDEQPTKFKMEMAQTNNGNTPKSYSLNMYNDFVPMCIFSESNQGKYACEGKVENKFDMKLHSENLADYGKLCRERTTKCMAKPRKSGDDWYLRMTMEVA
;
A
#
# COMPACT_ATOMS: atom_id res chain seq x y z
N MET A 1 -42.75 14.64 6.86
CA MET A 1 -41.32 14.37 6.96
C MET A 1 -41.01 13.28 5.95
N ALA A 2 -40.23 13.56 4.91
CA ALA A 2 -39.85 12.53 3.94
C ALA A 2 -38.65 11.76 4.53
N GLU A 3 -38.85 10.50 4.84
CA GLU A 3 -37.79 9.57 5.21
C GLU A 3 -36.92 9.36 3.98
N GLU A 4 -35.71 9.94 3.97
CA GLU A 4 -34.77 9.75 2.88
C GLU A 4 -34.25 8.31 2.96
N VAL A 5 -34.87 7.42 2.16
CA VAL A 5 -34.43 6.03 2.04
C VAL A 5 -33.02 6.05 1.45
N LYS A 6 -32.03 5.76 2.29
CA LYS A 6 -30.63 5.62 1.87
C LYS A 6 -30.54 4.48 0.85
N HIS A 7 -30.48 4.85 -0.43
CA HIS A 7 -30.41 3.91 -1.54
C HIS A 7 -28.97 3.41 -1.74
N LEU A 8 -28.82 2.10 -1.93
CA LEU A 8 -27.54 1.47 -2.22
C LEU A 8 -27.45 1.20 -3.73
N GLU A 9 -26.49 1.82 -4.41
CA GLU A 9 -26.26 1.58 -5.83
C GLU A 9 -25.60 0.20 -6.04
N THR A 10 -26.21 -0.70 -6.82
CA THR A 10 -25.71 -2.08 -7.03
C THR A 10 -25.21 -2.35 -8.45
N ARG A 11 -25.08 -1.31 -9.29
CA ARG A 11 -24.69 -1.45 -10.70
C ARG A 11 -23.37 -2.21 -10.90
N ALA A 12 -22.42 -2.05 -9.99
CA ALA A 12 -21.11 -2.69 -10.07
C ALA A 12 -20.98 -3.95 -9.18
N ALA A 13 -22.06 -4.44 -8.58
CA ALA A 13 -22.01 -5.51 -7.57
C ALA A 13 -21.35 -6.81 -8.06
N GLU A 14 -21.54 -7.16 -9.33
CA GLU A 14 -20.97 -8.36 -9.94
C GLU A 14 -19.58 -8.13 -10.56
N ARG A 15 -18.99 -6.93 -10.43
CA ARG A 15 -17.65 -6.67 -10.97
C ARG A 15 -16.62 -7.48 -10.18
N PRO A 16 -15.79 -8.32 -10.81
CA PRO A 16 -14.73 -9.03 -10.11
C PRO A 16 -13.64 -8.06 -9.67
N VAL A 17 -13.26 -8.13 -8.39
CA VAL A 17 -12.23 -7.29 -7.79
C VAL A 17 -11.19 -8.19 -7.11
N TRP A 18 -9.92 -7.78 -7.17
CA TRP A 18 -8.85 -8.46 -6.48
C TRP A 18 -8.50 -7.74 -5.19
N LEU A 19 -8.45 -8.47 -4.08
CA LEU A 19 -8.05 -7.96 -2.79
C LEU A 19 -6.61 -8.38 -2.51
N MET A 20 -5.74 -7.43 -2.16
CA MET A 20 -4.35 -7.73 -1.86
C MET A 20 -3.96 -7.17 -0.49
N LYS A 21 -3.38 -8.02 0.35
CA LYS A 21 -2.70 -7.59 1.58
C LYS A 21 -1.32 -7.05 1.23
N CYS A 22 -1.14 -5.75 1.41
CA CYS A 22 0.05 -5.00 1.01
C CYS A 22 0.95 -4.66 2.23
N PRO A 23 2.26 -4.98 2.21
CA PRO A 23 3.23 -4.47 3.16
C PRO A 23 3.20 -2.94 3.27
N THR A 24 3.26 -2.42 4.50
CA THR A 24 3.14 -0.98 4.79
C THR A 24 4.19 -0.11 4.09
N VAL A 25 5.37 -0.66 3.82
CA VAL A 25 6.41 0.06 3.06
C VAL A 25 5.97 0.34 1.62
N VAL A 26 5.28 -0.62 1.01
CA VAL A 26 4.81 -0.49 -0.37
C VAL A 26 3.60 0.45 -0.43
N SER A 27 2.64 0.29 0.47
CA SER A 27 1.45 1.15 0.48
C SER A 27 1.80 2.63 0.68
N ARG A 28 2.78 2.95 1.54
CA ARG A 28 3.27 4.32 1.72
C ARG A 28 3.95 4.87 0.47
N ALA A 29 4.83 4.09 -0.15
CA ALA A 29 5.52 4.52 -1.38
C ALA A 29 4.52 4.82 -2.50
N TRP A 30 3.44 4.04 -2.64
CA TRP A 30 2.39 4.31 -3.63
C TRP A 30 1.56 5.55 -3.32
N GLN A 31 1.25 5.79 -2.04
CA GLN A 31 0.56 7.01 -1.61
C GLN A 31 1.41 8.25 -1.88
N GLU A 32 2.71 8.20 -1.57
CA GLU A 32 3.66 9.27 -1.86
C GLU A 32 3.80 9.51 -3.37
N ALA A 33 3.87 8.46 -4.18
CA ALA A 33 3.90 8.56 -5.63
C ALA A 33 2.62 9.20 -6.19
N ALA A 34 1.44 8.80 -5.70
CA ALA A 34 0.15 9.38 -6.10
C ALA A 34 0.06 10.86 -5.71
N ALA A 35 0.50 11.23 -4.51
CA ALA A 35 0.54 12.62 -4.07
C ALA A 35 1.49 13.47 -4.92
N ALA A 36 2.68 12.95 -5.23
CA ALA A 36 3.64 13.63 -6.11
C ALA A 36 3.08 13.82 -7.53
N ALA A 37 2.45 12.78 -8.10
CA ALA A 37 1.84 12.86 -9.42
C ALA A 37 0.69 13.88 -9.48
N ALA A 38 -0.08 14.04 -8.41
CA ALA A 38 -1.13 15.05 -8.31
C ALA A 38 -0.59 16.49 -8.30
N THR A 39 0.63 16.72 -7.79
CA THR A 39 1.27 18.05 -7.73
C THR A 39 2.08 18.43 -8.97
N THR A 40 2.48 17.45 -9.80
CA THR A 40 3.36 17.71 -10.95
C THR A 40 2.53 17.84 -12.23
N SER A 41 2.11 19.05 -12.58
CA SER A 41 1.54 19.35 -13.90
C SER A 41 2.67 19.44 -14.93
N ASN A 42 2.88 18.39 -15.74
CA ASN A 42 3.85 18.45 -16.83
C ASN A 42 3.17 19.06 -18.09
N PRO A 43 3.67 20.19 -18.65
CA PRO A 43 2.98 20.90 -19.75
C PRO A 43 3.04 20.21 -21.13
N GLU A 44 3.81 19.13 -21.30
CA GLU A 44 3.96 18.41 -22.59
C GLU A 44 3.19 17.08 -22.66
N ALA A 45 2.59 16.63 -21.56
CA ALA A 45 1.82 15.39 -21.51
C ALA A 45 0.54 15.60 -20.68
N GLY A 46 -0.49 16.15 -21.31
CA GLY A 46 -1.89 16.00 -20.90
C GLY A 46 -2.20 16.05 -19.40
N GLY A 47 -1.94 17.18 -18.74
CA GLY A 47 -2.43 17.48 -17.38
C GLY A 47 -1.90 16.58 -16.25
N PRO A 48 -2.28 16.87 -14.99
CA PRO A 48 -1.94 16.01 -13.86
C PRO A 48 -2.58 14.64 -14.03
N ASN A 49 -1.78 13.58 -14.11
CA ASN A 49 -2.28 12.20 -14.09
C ASN A 49 -2.33 11.72 -12.62
N PRO A 50 -3.53 11.59 -12.01
CA PRO A 50 -3.65 11.15 -10.61
C PRO A 50 -3.29 9.67 -10.41
N ASN A 51 -3.04 8.92 -11.49
CA ASN A 51 -2.76 7.48 -11.45
C ASN A 51 -1.36 7.18 -12.00
N PRO A 52 -0.29 7.41 -11.21
CA PRO A 52 1.05 7.02 -11.61
C PRO A 52 1.18 5.50 -11.71
N VAL A 53 1.99 5.02 -12.65
CA VAL A 53 2.35 3.60 -12.72
C VAL A 53 3.30 3.29 -11.57
N VAL A 54 2.81 2.56 -10.56
CA VAL A 54 3.58 2.25 -9.35
C VAL A 54 4.20 0.86 -9.33
N ALA A 55 3.65 -0.07 -10.12
CA ALA A 55 4.12 -1.45 -10.21
C ALA A 55 3.52 -2.19 -11.41
N LYS A 56 4.09 -3.36 -11.72
CA LYS A 56 3.65 -4.31 -12.74
C LYS A 56 3.39 -5.67 -12.09
N VAL A 57 2.23 -6.27 -12.37
CA VAL A 57 1.96 -7.67 -12.02
C VAL A 57 2.41 -8.56 -13.17
N VAL A 58 3.18 -9.60 -12.85
CA VAL A 58 3.71 -10.60 -13.78
C VAL A 58 3.12 -11.95 -13.40
N LEU A 59 2.37 -12.54 -14.33
CA LEU A 59 1.86 -13.91 -14.23
C LEU A 59 2.83 -14.83 -14.97
N SER A 60 3.39 -15.82 -14.28
CA SER A 60 4.23 -16.84 -14.88
C SER A 60 3.46 -18.16 -14.94
N LEU A 61 3.34 -18.70 -16.15
CA LEU A 61 2.70 -19.98 -16.46
C LEU A 61 3.76 -20.93 -17.01
N ASP A 62 3.79 -22.16 -16.51
CA ASP A 62 4.65 -23.21 -17.05
C ASP A 62 3.80 -24.31 -17.69
N PRO A 63 3.70 -24.34 -19.03
CA PRO A 63 2.83 -25.28 -19.74
C PRO A 63 3.33 -26.73 -19.69
N LEU A 64 4.57 -26.98 -19.27
CA LEU A 64 5.11 -28.33 -19.10
C LEU A 64 4.83 -28.90 -17.70
N ARG A 65 4.32 -28.07 -16.80
CA ARG A 65 4.06 -28.41 -15.40
C ARG A 65 2.65 -27.96 -15.02
N ASP A 66 1.65 -28.61 -15.63
CA ASP A 66 0.21 -28.35 -15.45
C ASP A 66 -0.23 -28.35 -13.97
N GLU A 67 0.47 -29.07 -13.09
CA GLU A 67 0.13 -29.14 -11.66
C GLU A 67 0.70 -28.00 -10.81
N GLN A 68 1.56 -27.12 -11.34
CA GLN A 68 2.08 -26.02 -10.53
C GLN A 68 1.07 -24.86 -10.47
N PRO A 69 0.77 -24.34 -9.27
CA PRO A 69 -0.08 -23.16 -9.15
C PRO A 69 0.55 -21.97 -9.89
N THR A 70 -0.29 -21.19 -10.53
CA THR A 70 0.09 -19.96 -11.23
C THR A 70 0.91 -19.04 -10.33
N LYS A 71 2.09 -18.61 -10.80
CA LYS A 71 3.00 -17.78 -10.00
C LYS A 71 2.79 -16.32 -10.34
N PHE A 72 2.23 -15.58 -9.40
CA PHE A 72 2.08 -14.14 -9.50
C PHE A 72 3.25 -13.45 -8.80
N LYS A 73 3.85 -12.48 -9.50
CA LYS A 73 4.92 -11.62 -9.01
C LYS A 73 4.53 -10.17 -9.24
N MET A 74 4.99 -9.29 -8.37
CA MET A 74 4.81 -7.86 -8.44
C MET A 74 6.18 -7.21 -8.55
N GLU A 75 6.40 -6.43 -9.60
CA GLU A 75 7.64 -5.69 -9.85
C GLU A 75 7.38 -4.20 -9.68
N MET A 76 8.18 -3.55 -8.83
CA MET A 76 7.98 -2.15 -8.47
C MET A 76 8.54 -1.21 -9.53
N ALA A 77 7.80 -0.16 -9.90
CA ALA A 77 8.23 0.79 -10.94
C ALA A 77 9.29 1.79 -10.45
N GLN A 78 9.36 2.05 -9.14
CA GLN A 78 10.33 2.97 -8.56
C GLN A 78 11.64 2.26 -8.17
N THR A 79 12.71 2.57 -8.90
CA THR A 79 14.04 1.96 -8.75
C THR A 79 15.04 2.80 -7.94
N ASN A 80 14.67 4.01 -7.49
CA ASN A 80 15.67 5.03 -7.07
C ASN A 80 15.72 5.41 -5.58
N ASN A 81 14.84 4.89 -4.74
CA ASN A 81 15.04 4.99 -3.28
C ASN A 81 15.55 3.63 -2.82
N GLY A 82 16.86 3.51 -2.58
CA GLY A 82 17.63 2.27 -2.36
C GLY A 82 17.22 1.40 -1.17
N ASN A 83 15.98 1.54 -0.69
CA ASN A 83 15.42 0.94 0.49
C ASN A 83 14.00 0.39 0.24
N THR A 84 13.65 0.06 -1.00
CA THR A 84 12.40 -0.67 -1.30
C THR A 84 12.71 -1.91 -2.14
N PRO A 85 12.31 -3.11 -1.69
CA PRO A 85 12.44 -4.32 -2.48
C PRO A 85 11.86 -4.18 -3.89
N LYS A 86 12.60 -4.65 -4.88
CA LYS A 86 12.23 -4.53 -6.30
C LYS A 86 11.10 -5.49 -6.69
N SER A 87 11.00 -6.61 -5.98
CA SER A 87 10.12 -7.72 -6.32
C SER A 87 9.39 -8.25 -5.09
N TYR A 88 8.11 -8.56 -5.27
CA TYR A 88 7.28 -9.26 -4.30
C TYR A 88 6.57 -10.45 -4.96
N SER A 89 6.45 -11.57 -4.25
CA SER A 89 5.58 -12.68 -4.66
C SER A 89 4.16 -12.42 -4.18
N LEU A 90 3.16 -12.68 -5.03
CA LEU A 90 1.74 -12.60 -4.67
C LEU A 90 1.22 -14.01 -4.44
N ASN A 91 1.00 -14.37 -3.17
CA ASN A 91 0.45 -15.67 -2.83
C ASN A 91 -1.08 -15.60 -2.81
N MET A 92 -1.74 -16.46 -3.57
CA MET A 92 -3.19 -16.53 -3.56
C MET A 92 -3.69 -17.28 -2.31
N TYR A 93 -4.73 -16.77 -1.66
CA TYR A 93 -5.51 -17.52 -0.69
C TYR A 93 -6.51 -18.39 -1.44
N ASN A 94 -6.51 -19.69 -1.15
CA ASN A 94 -7.45 -20.63 -1.73
C ASN A 94 -8.75 -20.73 -0.94
N ASP A 95 -8.71 -20.38 0.36
CA ASP A 95 -9.84 -20.45 1.27
C ASP A 95 -10.16 -19.05 1.81
N PHE A 96 -11.20 -18.41 1.27
CA PHE A 96 -11.70 -17.16 1.81
C PHE A 96 -13.23 -17.09 1.74
N VAL A 97 -13.82 -16.39 2.71
CA VAL A 97 -15.26 -16.13 2.75
C VAL A 97 -15.65 -15.12 1.66
N PRO A 98 -16.81 -15.27 0.99
CA PRO A 98 -17.26 -14.29 0.00
C PRO A 98 -17.30 -12.87 0.59
N MET A 99 -16.75 -11.90 -0.14
CA MET A 99 -16.69 -10.50 0.27
C MET A 99 -17.17 -9.58 -0.86
N CYS A 100 -17.89 -8.53 -0.49
CA CYS A 100 -18.26 -7.43 -1.40
C CYS A 100 -17.58 -6.14 -0.94
N ILE A 101 -17.25 -5.28 -1.91
CA ILE A 101 -16.65 -3.97 -1.64
C ILE A 101 -17.76 -2.92 -1.68
N PHE A 102 -17.79 -2.06 -0.66
CA PHE A 102 -18.71 -0.93 -0.60
C PHE A 102 -17.93 0.37 -0.54
N SER A 103 -18.42 1.39 -1.24
CA SER A 103 -17.90 2.75 -1.19
C SER A 103 -18.95 3.70 -0.61
N GLU A 104 -18.47 4.72 0.09
CA GLU A 104 -19.26 5.85 0.56
C GLU A 104 -18.65 7.12 -0.04
N SER A 105 -19.47 7.89 -0.75
CA SER A 105 -19.05 9.19 -1.30
C SER A 105 -19.09 10.27 -0.22
N ASN A 106 -18.38 11.37 -0.44
CA ASN A 106 -18.46 12.57 0.40
C ASN A 106 -19.86 13.23 0.43
N GLN A 107 -20.76 12.84 -0.48
CA GLN A 107 -22.16 13.25 -0.51
C GLN A 107 -23.08 12.29 0.27
N GLY A 108 -22.55 11.25 0.91
CA GLY A 108 -23.32 10.27 1.70
C GLY A 108 -24.04 9.20 0.87
N LYS A 109 -23.72 9.07 -0.42
CA LYS A 109 -24.24 7.99 -1.28
C LYS A 109 -23.41 6.71 -1.10
N TYR A 110 -24.09 5.56 -1.04
CA TYR A 110 -23.48 4.24 -0.90
C TYR A 110 -23.55 3.46 -2.22
N ALA A 111 -22.48 2.75 -2.57
CA ALA A 111 -22.45 1.87 -3.73
C ALA A 111 -21.76 0.53 -3.42
N CYS A 112 -22.22 -0.55 -4.07
CA CYS A 112 -21.56 -1.84 -4.12
C CYS A 112 -20.65 -1.88 -5.36
N GLU A 113 -19.33 -1.88 -5.14
CA GLU A 113 -18.28 -1.68 -6.14
C GLU A 113 -17.76 -2.97 -6.79
N GLY A 114 -18.16 -4.11 -6.25
CA GLY A 114 -17.81 -5.42 -6.78
C GLY A 114 -17.65 -6.51 -5.74
N LYS A 115 -17.39 -7.71 -6.26
CA LYS A 115 -17.19 -8.95 -5.51
C LYS A 115 -15.72 -9.34 -5.54
N VAL A 116 -15.18 -9.71 -4.39
CA VAL A 116 -13.80 -10.19 -4.30
C VAL A 116 -13.71 -11.59 -4.88
N GLU A 117 -12.96 -11.74 -5.96
CA GLU A 117 -12.74 -13.02 -6.65
C GLU A 117 -11.40 -13.65 -6.25
N ASN A 118 -10.35 -12.83 -6.20
CA ASN A 118 -9.02 -13.29 -5.83
C ASN A 118 -8.51 -12.51 -4.62
N LYS A 119 -7.95 -13.23 -3.65
CA LYS A 119 -7.31 -12.65 -2.46
C LYS A 119 -5.83 -13.00 -2.46
N PHE A 120 -4.97 -11.99 -2.41
CA PHE A 120 -3.51 -12.13 -2.44
C PHE A 120 -2.85 -11.67 -1.14
N ASP A 121 -1.79 -12.37 -0.71
CA ASP A 121 -0.82 -11.91 0.29
C ASP A 121 0.47 -11.52 -0.42
N MET A 122 0.78 -10.24 -0.44
CA MET A 122 2.04 -9.76 -1.02
C MET A 122 3.17 -10.03 -0.02
N LYS A 123 4.08 -10.94 -0.40
CA LYS A 123 5.28 -11.29 0.37
C LYS A 123 6.52 -10.84 -0.36
N LEU A 124 7.53 -10.48 0.42
CA LEU A 124 8.84 -10.17 -0.12
C LEU A 124 9.38 -11.34 -0.93
N HIS A 125 9.90 -11.07 -2.13
CA HIS A 125 10.57 -12.09 -2.90
C HIS A 125 11.93 -12.46 -2.26
N SER A 126 12.31 -13.74 -2.30
CA SER A 126 13.48 -14.27 -1.57
C SER A 126 14.79 -13.55 -1.92
N GLU A 127 14.92 -13.09 -3.16
CA GLU A 127 16.09 -12.35 -3.66
C GLU A 127 16.28 -10.97 -2.99
N ASN A 128 15.24 -10.41 -2.35
CA ASN A 128 15.28 -9.10 -1.69
C ASN A 128 15.32 -9.17 -0.16
N LEU A 129 15.49 -10.36 0.43
CA LEU A 129 15.39 -10.57 1.88
C LEU A 129 16.52 -9.87 2.67
N ALA A 130 17.74 -9.82 2.12
CA ALA A 130 18.91 -9.19 2.75
C ALA A 130 18.74 -7.67 2.87
N ASP A 131 18.30 -7.01 1.80
CA ASP A 131 18.06 -5.57 1.76
C ASP A 131 16.93 -5.17 2.70
N TYR A 132 15.85 -5.95 2.73
CA TYR A 132 14.74 -5.73 3.66
C TYR A 132 15.14 -5.91 5.13
N GLY A 133 16.04 -6.85 5.43
CA GLY A 133 16.59 -6.99 6.78
C GLY A 133 17.32 -5.72 7.25
N LYS A 134 18.04 -5.05 6.35
CA LYS A 134 18.70 -3.77 6.64
C LYS A 134 17.68 -2.67 6.94
N LEU A 135 16.64 -2.56 6.12
CA LEU A 135 15.50 -1.66 6.33
C LEU A 135 14.81 -1.83 7.68
N CYS A 136 14.53 -3.07 8.06
CA CYS A 136 13.90 -3.37 9.35
C CYS A 136 14.78 -2.89 10.51
N ARG A 137 16.10 -3.14 10.44
CA ARG A 137 17.05 -2.66 11.45
C ARG A 137 17.11 -1.14 11.50
N GLU A 138 17.24 -0.46 10.37
CA GLU A 138 17.26 1.01 10.30
C GLU A 138 15.99 1.64 10.88
N ARG A 139 14.83 1.04 10.62
CA ARG A 139 13.55 1.48 11.19
C ARG A 139 13.49 1.29 12.69
N THR A 140 13.91 0.13 13.19
CA THR A 140 14.01 -0.09 14.64
C THR A 140 14.93 0.95 15.28
N THR A 141 16.10 1.18 14.70
CA THR A 141 17.03 2.23 15.17
C THR A 141 16.38 3.61 15.14
N LYS A 142 15.69 4.00 14.07
CA LYS A 142 15.02 5.31 13.94
C LYS A 142 13.86 5.48 14.92
N CYS A 143 13.08 4.43 15.19
CA CYS A 143 12.01 4.44 16.18
C CYS A 143 12.54 4.47 17.62
N MET A 144 13.67 3.81 17.87
CA MET A 144 14.35 3.78 19.18
C MET A 144 15.22 5.02 19.43
N ALA A 145 15.59 5.75 18.39
CA ALA A 145 16.31 7.03 18.44
C ALA A 145 15.40 8.22 18.81
N LYS A 146 14.14 8.00 19.22
CA LYS A 146 13.43 9.01 20.01
C LYS A 146 14.35 9.35 21.19
N PRO A 147 14.81 10.60 21.37
CA PRO A 147 15.56 10.94 22.55
C PRO A 147 14.65 10.61 23.72
N ARG A 148 15.02 9.60 24.51
CA ARG A 148 14.58 9.57 25.90
C ARG A 148 15.08 10.91 26.42
N LYS A 149 14.20 11.72 27.02
CA LYS A 149 14.67 12.83 27.84
C LYS A 149 15.48 12.19 28.96
N SER A 150 16.79 11.99 28.74
CA SER A 150 17.74 11.78 29.81
C SER A 150 17.63 13.00 30.70
N GLY A 151 17.48 12.75 32.00
CA GLY A 151 17.05 13.72 33.00
C GLY A 151 18.03 14.83 33.31
N ASP A 152 18.65 15.45 32.30
CA ASP A 152 19.60 16.55 32.46
C ASP A 152 18.99 17.91 32.02
N ASP A 153 17.83 17.90 31.35
CA ASP A 153 17.11 19.11 30.90
C ASP A 153 16.33 19.80 32.05
N TRP A 154 16.20 19.14 33.21
CA TRP A 154 15.59 19.74 34.40
C TRP A 154 16.58 20.55 35.25
N TYR A 155 17.89 20.28 35.14
CA TYR A 155 18.90 20.97 35.94
C TYR A 155 19.40 22.26 35.30
N LEU A 156 19.51 22.34 33.96
CA LEU A 156 19.98 23.58 33.31
C LEU A 156 18.96 24.73 33.33
N ARG A 157 17.67 24.43 33.46
CA ARG A 157 16.63 25.47 33.55
C ARG A 157 16.51 26.10 34.93
N MET A 158 17.15 25.53 35.95
CA MET A 158 17.05 26.01 37.34
C MET A 158 18.25 26.88 37.77
N THR A 159 19.30 26.98 36.95
CA THR A 159 20.53 27.75 37.25
C THR A 159 20.67 29.08 36.50
N MET A 160 19.70 29.48 35.67
CA MET A 160 19.68 30.80 35.00
C MET A 160 18.42 31.59 35.36
N GLU A 161 18.14 31.76 36.66
CA GLU A 161 17.26 32.83 37.15
C GLU A 161 17.56 33.10 38.63
N VAL A 162 18.76 33.64 38.90
CA VAL A 162 19.05 34.33 40.18
C VAL A 162 19.93 35.54 39.87
N ALA A 163 19.45 36.71 40.33
CA ALA A 163 19.97 38.07 40.25
C ALA A 163 19.54 38.89 39.02
#